data_AF-A0A836W214-F1
#
_entry.id   AF-A0A836W214-F1
#
_cell.length_a   1.000
_cell.length_b   1.000
_cell.length_c   1.000
_cell.angle_alpha   90.00
_cell.angle_beta   90.00
_cell.angle_gamma   90.00
#
_symmetry.space_group_name_H-M   'P 1'
#
loop_
_entity.id
_entity.type
_entity.pdbx_description
1 polymer ?
#
loop_
_entity_poly.entity_id
_entity_poly.type
_entity_poly.pdbx_seq_one_letter_code
_entity_poly.pdbx_strand_id
1 'polypeptide(L)'
;MDRSRPRLWDDALDETVPLKREYTPEQLMESGSRIVEMAASFGHTCLRAFVDVDTIAGLRPVEAALEVKKKYAEVMDIRVCAFPQEAILRDPGTEDLLVRAMEMGADDVGGLPWIEWSDESMRKHIDIVF
;
A
#
# COMPACT_ATOMS: atom_id res chain seq x y z
N MET A 1 23.47 18.71 9.22
CA MET A 1 22.53 17.61 8.95
C MET A 1 22.26 16.91 10.26
N ASP A 2 21.19 17.32 10.95
CA ASP A 2 20.84 16.74 12.25
C ASP A 2 20.21 15.35 12.04
N ARG A 3 20.83 14.34 12.64
CA ARG A 3 20.43 12.92 12.59
C ARG A 3 19.50 12.57 13.75
N SER A 4 18.67 13.50 14.20
CA SER A 4 17.81 13.35 15.37
C SER A 4 16.50 12.61 15.12
N ARG A 5 16.20 12.19 13.87
CA ARG A 5 15.03 11.35 13.61
C ARG A 5 15.25 9.94 14.18
N PRO A 6 14.30 9.41 14.99
CA PRO A 6 14.40 8.05 15.49
C PRO A 6 14.49 7.05 14.31
N ARG A 7 15.42 6.10 14.38
CA ARG A 7 15.57 5.00 13.41
C ARG A 7 14.38 4.04 13.36
N LEU A 8 13.42 4.19 14.27
CA LEU A 8 12.25 3.32 14.42
C LEU A 8 11.51 3.05 13.11
N TRP A 9 11.44 4.02 12.20
CA TRP A 9 10.79 3.82 10.90
C TRP A 9 11.63 2.98 9.95
N ASP A 10 12.90 3.33 9.78
CA ASP A 10 13.80 2.59 8.89
C ASP A 10 14.00 1.15 9.41
N ASP A 11 14.13 0.97 10.74
CA ASP A 11 14.21 -0.34 11.37
C ASP A 11 12.94 -1.18 11.12
N ALA A 12 11.75 -0.56 11.19
CA ALA A 12 10.49 -1.25 10.90
C ALA A 12 10.35 -1.62 9.42
N LEU A 13 10.82 -0.77 8.50
CA LEU A 13 10.84 -1.09 7.07
C LEU A 13 11.76 -2.28 6.81
N ASP A 14 12.97 -2.28 7.36
CA ASP A 14 13.96 -3.35 7.21
C ASP A 14 13.41 -4.73 7.63
N GLU A 15 12.54 -4.79 8.64
CA GLU A 15 11.87 -6.02 9.06
C GLU A 15 10.80 -6.51 8.07
N THR A 16 10.14 -5.60 7.34
CA THR A 16 9.06 -5.96 6.40
C THR A 16 9.55 -6.32 5.01
N VAL A 17 10.69 -5.76 4.57
CA VAL A 17 11.26 -5.98 3.23
C VAL A 17 11.42 -7.47 2.88
N PRO A 18 11.95 -8.36 3.76
CA PRO A 18 12.08 -9.77 3.45
C PRO A 18 10.72 -10.44 3.21
N LEU A 19 9.71 -10.09 4.02
CA LEU A 19 8.35 -10.66 3.91
C LEU A 19 7.70 -10.26 2.58
N LYS A 20 7.86 -9.00 2.17
CA LYS A 20 7.32 -8.48 0.90
C LYS A 20 7.84 -9.24 -0.32
N ARG A 21 9.10 -9.69 -0.28
CA ARG A 21 9.70 -10.47 -1.38
C ARG A 21 9.05 -11.83 -1.54
N GLU A 22 8.70 -12.46 -0.43
CA GLU A 22 8.16 -13.82 -0.37
C GLU A 22 6.65 -13.90 -0.56
N TYR A 23 5.94 -12.77 -0.72
CA TYR A 23 4.50 -12.78 -0.95
C TYR A 23 4.09 -13.64 -2.14
N THR A 24 3.23 -14.63 -1.85
CA THR A 24 2.51 -15.38 -2.88
C THR A 24 1.08 -14.86 -3.04
N PRO A 25 0.48 -14.98 -4.24
CA PRO A 25 -0.92 -14.62 -4.46
C PRO A 25 -1.88 -15.32 -3.49
N GLU A 26 -1.65 -16.60 -3.19
CA GLU A 26 -2.50 -17.40 -2.30
C GLU A 26 -2.48 -16.84 -0.88
N GLN A 27 -1.30 -16.52 -0.35
CA GLN A 27 -1.16 -15.95 0.99
C GLN A 27 -1.84 -14.58 1.11
N LEU A 28 -1.71 -13.73 0.07
CA LEU A 28 -2.33 -12.41 0.04
C LEU A 28 -3.86 -12.52 -0.04
N MET A 29 -4.38 -13.43 -0.88
CA MET A 29 -5.82 -13.70 -1.00
C MET A 29 -6.41 -14.25 0.30
N GLU A 30 -5.73 -15.19 0.96
CA GLU A 30 -6.15 -15.76 2.24
C GLU A 30 -6.18 -14.68 3.33
N SER A 31 -5.09 -13.90 3.44
CA SER A 31 -4.96 -12.84 4.45
C SER A 31 -6.02 -11.76 4.27
N GLY A 32 -6.24 -11.29 3.04
CA GLY A 32 -7.27 -10.30 2.73
C GLY A 32 -8.69 -10.83 2.99
N SER A 33 -8.98 -12.06 2.56
CA SER A 33 -10.26 -12.72 2.83
C SER A 33 -10.57 -12.80 4.33
N ARG A 34 -9.58 -13.21 5.13
CA ARG A 34 -9.73 -13.33 6.58
C ARG A 34 -10.06 -11.99 7.24
N ILE A 35 -9.45 -10.89 6.79
CA ILE A 35 -9.75 -9.55 7.32
C ILE A 35 -11.20 -9.15 7.01
N VAL A 36 -11.65 -9.38 5.77
CA VAL A 36 -13.01 -9.04 5.35
C VAL A 36 -14.05 -9.87 6.12
N GLU A 37 -13.85 -11.17 6.24
CA GLU A 37 -14.73 -12.08 6.98
C GLU A 37 -14.81 -11.70 8.47
N MET A 38 -13.65 -11.38 9.07
CA MET A 38 -13.61 -10.89 10.44
C MET A 38 -14.39 -9.58 10.58
N ALA A 39 -14.14 -8.60 9.72
CA ALA A 39 -14.83 -7.31 9.76
C ALA A 39 -16.36 -7.47 9.61
N ALA A 40 -16.80 -8.32 8.68
CA ALA A 40 -18.21 -8.64 8.45
C ALA A 40 -18.85 -9.28 9.69
N SER A 41 -18.12 -10.17 10.38
CA SER A 41 -18.61 -10.81 11.62
C SER A 41 -18.87 -9.81 12.76
N PHE A 42 -18.22 -8.65 12.72
CA PHE A 42 -18.44 -7.52 13.63
C PHE A 42 -19.38 -6.45 13.08
N GLY A 43 -20.07 -6.70 11.96
CA GLY A 43 -21.06 -5.79 11.39
C GLY A 43 -20.48 -4.61 10.61
N HIS A 44 -19.20 -4.65 10.23
CA HIS A 44 -18.65 -3.65 9.31
C HIS A 44 -19.23 -3.89 7.92
N THR A 45 -19.64 -2.80 7.26
CA THR A 45 -20.19 -2.84 5.89
C THR A 45 -19.29 -2.16 4.86
N CYS A 46 -18.25 -1.46 5.32
CA CYS A 46 -17.30 -0.77 4.45
C CYS A 46 -15.86 -0.88 4.99
N LEU A 47 -14.89 -1.04 4.09
CA LEU A 47 -13.47 -1.00 4.38
C LEU A 47 -12.72 -0.15 3.35
N ARG A 48 -11.64 0.49 3.79
CA ARG A 48 -10.61 1.03 2.90
C ARG A 48 -9.28 0.36 3.25
N ALA A 49 -8.72 -0.38 2.31
CA ALA A 49 -7.43 -1.01 2.43
C ALA A 49 -6.35 -0.10 1.84
N PHE A 50 -5.35 0.27 2.65
CA PHE A 50 -4.11 0.84 2.15
C PHE A 50 -3.21 -0.33 1.75
N VAL A 51 -2.84 -0.38 0.49
CA VAL A 51 -2.16 -1.52 -0.12
C VAL A 51 -0.82 -1.06 -0.66
N ASP A 52 0.25 -1.65 -0.14
CA ASP A 52 1.62 -1.29 -0.48
C ASP A 52 1.88 -1.40 -1.99
N VAL A 53 2.47 -0.33 -2.53
CA VAL A 53 3.01 -0.23 -3.88
C VAL A 53 4.45 0.25 -3.78
N ASP A 54 5.38 -0.63 -4.09
CA ASP A 54 6.83 -0.39 -4.03
C ASP A 54 7.55 -1.32 -5.02
N THR A 55 8.85 -1.13 -5.23
CA THR A 55 9.64 -1.95 -6.14
C THR A 55 9.98 -3.34 -5.59
N ILE A 56 9.65 -3.63 -4.32
CA ILE A 56 9.92 -4.91 -3.65
C ILE A 56 8.79 -5.89 -3.93
N ALA A 57 7.55 -5.49 -3.63
CA ALA A 57 6.35 -6.28 -3.83
C ALA A 57 5.78 -6.10 -5.25
N GLY A 58 6.07 -4.96 -5.91
CA GLY A 58 5.47 -4.57 -7.18
C GLY A 58 3.97 -4.33 -7.02
N LEU A 59 3.18 -4.90 -7.93
CA LEU A 59 1.71 -4.78 -7.92
C LEU A 59 0.99 -6.00 -7.35
N ARG A 60 1.72 -7.03 -6.90
CA ARG A 60 1.13 -8.27 -6.35
C ARG A 60 0.11 -7.99 -5.23
N PRO A 61 0.37 -7.08 -4.26
CA PRO A 61 -0.61 -6.78 -3.22
C PRO A 61 -1.88 -6.11 -3.78
N VAL A 62 -1.75 -5.22 -4.77
CA VAL A 62 -2.87 -4.54 -5.43
C VAL A 62 -3.72 -5.54 -6.20
N GLU A 63 -3.10 -6.44 -6.96
CA GLU A 63 -3.80 -7.54 -7.66
C GLU A 63 -4.66 -8.35 -6.70
N ALA A 64 -4.07 -8.82 -5.60
CA ALA A 64 -4.79 -9.60 -4.60
C ALA A 64 -5.92 -8.80 -3.93
N ALA A 65 -5.67 -7.53 -3.59
CA ALA A 65 -6.69 -6.69 -2.95
C ALA A 65 -7.89 -6.42 -3.88
N LEU A 66 -7.65 -6.22 -5.17
CA LEU A 66 -8.71 -6.06 -6.17
C LEU A 66 -9.52 -7.36 -6.35
N GLU A 67 -8.88 -8.52 -6.32
CA GLU A 67 -9.58 -9.81 -6.37
C GLU A 67 -10.39 -10.09 -5.09
N VAL A 68 -9.87 -9.73 -3.91
CA VAL A 68 -10.64 -9.77 -2.64
C VAL A 68 -11.85 -8.83 -2.72
N LYS A 69 -11.67 -7.60 -3.20
CA LYS A 69 -12.76 -6.64 -3.43
C LYS A 69 -13.86 -7.25 -4.30
N LYS A 70 -13.50 -7.88 -5.43
CA LYS A 70 -14.47 -8.55 -6.31
C LYS A 70 -15.16 -9.71 -5.60
N LYS A 71 -14.42 -10.56 -4.89
CA LYS A 71 -14.94 -11.74 -4.19
C LYS A 71 -16.01 -11.41 -3.15
N TYR A 72 -15.87 -10.28 -2.45
CA TYR A 72 -16.76 -9.90 -1.34
C TYR A 72 -17.69 -8.71 -1.66
N ALA A 73 -17.86 -8.36 -2.94
CA ALA A 73 -18.66 -7.20 -3.35
C ALA A 73 -20.12 -7.22 -2.85
N GLU A 74 -20.71 -8.41 -2.70
CA GLU A 74 -22.08 -8.59 -2.17
C GLU A 74 -22.17 -8.52 -0.64
N VAL A 75 -21.03 -8.53 0.06
CA VAL A 75 -20.95 -8.56 1.53
C VAL A 75 -20.46 -7.22 2.08
N MET A 76 -19.54 -6.55 1.37
CA MET A 76 -18.84 -5.39 1.88
C MET A 76 -18.41 -4.44 0.77
N ASP A 77 -18.56 -3.14 1.00
CA ASP A 77 -17.96 -2.12 0.14
C ASP A 77 -16.47 -1.95 0.48
N ILE A 78 -15.59 -2.35 -0.44
CA ILE A 78 -14.14 -2.34 -0.21
C ILE A 78 -13.49 -1.38 -1.20
N ARG A 79 -12.76 -0.40 -0.67
CA ARG A 79 -11.90 0.49 -1.45
C ARG A 79 -10.44 0.11 -1.32
N VAL A 80 -9.74 0.08 -2.45
CA VAL A 80 -8.30 -0.19 -2.53
C VAL A 80 -7.57 1.12 -2.77
N CYS A 81 -6.75 1.53 -1.80
CA CYS A 81 -5.88 2.70 -1.87
C CYS A 81 -4.45 2.25 -2.19
N ALA A 82 -3.94 2.59 -3.37
CA ALA A 82 -2.55 2.35 -3.74
C ALA A 82 -1.62 3.24 -2.89
N PHE A 83 -0.73 2.63 -2.11
CA PHE A 83 0.00 3.34 -1.06
C PHE A 83 1.53 3.13 -1.13
N PRO A 84 2.33 4.21 -1.31
CA PRO A 84 3.79 4.12 -1.42
C PRO A 84 4.46 4.10 -0.04
N GLN A 85 4.48 2.92 0.61
CA GLN A 85 5.03 2.74 1.96
C GLN A 85 6.53 3.08 2.07
N GLU A 86 7.30 2.79 1.03
CA GLU A 86 8.75 3.07 0.97
C GLU A 86 9.08 4.52 0.56
N ALA A 87 8.06 5.39 0.46
CA ALA A 87 8.08 6.69 -0.22
C ALA A 87 8.27 6.59 -1.74
N ILE A 88 8.01 7.69 -2.46
CA ILE A 88 8.03 7.70 -3.92
C ILE A 88 9.44 8.05 -4.43
N LEU A 89 10.10 9.05 -3.83
CA LEU A 89 11.41 9.49 -4.30
C LEU A 89 12.56 8.69 -3.66
N ARG A 90 12.30 8.01 -2.54
CA ARG A 90 13.21 7.04 -1.92
C ARG A 90 13.28 5.72 -2.68
N ASP A 91 12.23 5.38 -3.43
CA ASP A 91 12.11 4.12 -4.18
C ASP A 91 11.87 4.39 -5.68
N PRO A 92 12.93 4.64 -6.47
CA PRO A 92 12.81 4.96 -7.90
C PRO A 92 12.07 3.88 -8.69
N GLY A 93 10.95 4.26 -9.32
CA GLY A 93 10.06 3.37 -10.06
C GLY A 93 8.68 3.22 -9.43
N THR A 94 8.51 3.66 -8.18
CA THR A 94 7.23 3.62 -7.47
C THR A 94 6.18 4.53 -8.09
N GLU A 95 6.56 5.69 -8.65
CA GLU A 95 5.64 6.57 -9.38
C GLU A 95 4.94 5.81 -10.54
N ASP A 96 5.69 5.11 -11.39
CA ASP A 96 5.15 4.31 -12.49
C ASP A 96 4.29 3.13 -12.01
N LEU A 97 4.61 2.57 -10.84
CA LEU A 97 3.81 1.52 -10.21
C LEU A 97 2.47 2.08 -9.70
N LEU A 98 2.46 3.25 -9.07
CA LEU A 98 1.23 3.90 -8.62
C LEU A 98 0.29 4.19 -9.80
N VAL A 99 0.82 4.71 -10.91
CA VAL A 99 0.03 4.91 -12.14
C VAL A 99 -0.60 3.60 -12.60
N ARG A 100 0.18 2.52 -12.69
CA ARG A 100 -0.34 1.20 -13.08
C ARG A 100 -1.37 0.66 -12.09
N ALA A 101 -1.18 0.86 -10.79
CA ALA A 101 -2.15 0.45 -9.78
C ALA A 101 -3.51 1.15 -9.99
N MET A 102 -3.50 2.44 -10.34
CA MET A 102 -4.72 3.18 -10.69
C MET A 102 -5.35 2.65 -11.98
N GLU A 103 -4.56 2.37 -13.02
CA GLU A 103 -5.04 1.77 -14.27
C GLU A 103 -5.69 0.39 -14.06
N MET A 104 -5.21 -0.39 -13.09
CA MET A 104 -5.78 -1.69 -12.70
C MET A 104 -7.12 -1.57 -11.96
N GLY A 105 -7.47 -0.37 -11.49
CA GLY A 105 -8.74 -0.10 -10.80
C GLY A 105 -8.62 0.10 -9.30
N ALA A 106 -7.45 0.47 -8.77
CA ALA A 106 -7.37 1.05 -7.43
C ALA A 106 -8.27 2.30 -7.35
N ASP A 107 -8.94 2.49 -6.22
CA ASP A 107 -9.97 3.52 -6.05
C ASP A 107 -9.40 4.87 -5.62
N ASP A 108 -8.28 4.85 -4.91
CA ASP A 108 -7.62 6.00 -4.33
C ASP A 108 -6.10 5.82 -4.45
N VAL A 109 -5.37 6.93 -4.46
CA VAL A 109 -3.91 6.95 -4.25
C VAL A 109 -3.62 7.65 -2.92
N GLY A 110 -2.72 7.06 -2.13
CA GLY A 110 -2.26 7.62 -0.86
C GLY A 110 -0.84 8.15 -0.95
N GLY A 111 -0.36 8.76 0.13
CA GLY A 111 1.00 9.28 0.20
C GLY A 111 1.54 9.30 1.62
N LEU A 112 2.87 9.25 1.73
CA LEU A 112 3.62 9.32 2.97
C LEU A 112 4.77 10.33 2.84
N PRO A 113 4.50 11.62 2.53
CA PRO A 113 5.52 12.58 2.15
C PRO A 113 6.57 12.80 3.25
N TRP A 114 6.20 12.69 4.53
CA TRP A 114 7.09 13.01 5.65
C TRP A 114 8.34 12.12 5.79
N ILE A 115 8.38 10.95 5.14
CA ILE A 115 9.51 10.02 5.18
C ILE A 115 10.48 10.24 4.02
N GLU A 116 10.18 11.13 3.08
CA GLU A 116 11.11 11.53 2.02
C GLU A 116 12.36 12.22 2.58
N TRP A 117 13.42 12.32 1.75
CA TRP A 117 14.75 12.79 2.19
C TRP A 117 14.82 14.26 2.62
N SER A 118 13.93 15.10 2.09
CA SER A 118 14.00 16.56 2.26
C SER A 118 12.63 17.21 2.08
N ASP A 119 12.46 18.44 2.57
CA ASP A 119 11.24 19.24 2.37
C ASP A 119 10.85 19.39 0.90
N GLU A 120 11.84 19.50 0.00
CA GLU A 120 11.62 19.54 -1.44
C GLU A 120 11.06 18.21 -1.95
N SER A 121 11.65 17.09 -1.53
CA SER A 121 11.16 15.74 -1.85
C SER A 121 9.75 15.49 -1.29
N MET A 122 9.45 15.99 -0.09
CA MET A 122 8.11 15.91 0.51
C MET A 122 7.07 16.65 -0.34
N ARG A 123 7.41 17.84 -0.85
CA ARG A 123 6.52 18.60 -1.73
C ARG A 123 6.30 17.89 -3.06
N LYS A 124 7.39 17.42 -3.68
CA LYS A 124 7.30 16.66 -4.94
C LYS A 124 6.47 15.38 -4.78
N HIS A 125 6.54 14.70 -3.65
CA HIS A 125 5.67 13.55 -3.35
C HIS A 125 4.19 13.95 -3.38
N ILE A 126 3.84 15.08 -2.77
CA ILE A 126 2.47 15.61 -2.80
C ILE A 126 2.06 15.93 -4.25
N ASP A 127 2.91 16.61 -5.01
CA ASP A 127 2.66 16.98 -6.41
C ASP A 127 2.45 15.76 -7.33
N ILE A 128 3.03 14.61 -7.00
CA ILE A 128 2.83 13.35 -7.75
C ILE A 128 1.44 12.75 -7.47
N VAL A 129 0.91 12.94 -6.26
CA VAL A 129 -0.29 12.23 -5.77
C VAL A 129 -1.56 13.07 -5.85
N PHE A 130 -1.49 14.40 -5.72
CA PHE A 130 -2.64 15.32 -5.58
C PHE A 130 -2.56 16.54 -6.50
#